data_AF-A0A496YAY0-F1
#
_entry.id   AF-A0A496YAY0-F1
#
_cell.length_a   1.000
_cell.length_b   1.000
_cell.length_c   1.000
_cell.angle_alpha   90.00
_cell.angle_beta   90.00
_cell.angle_gamma   90.00
#
_symmetry.space_group_name_H-M   'P 1'
#
loop_
_entity.id
_entity.type
_entity.pdbx_description
1 polymer ?
#
loop_
_entity_poly.entity_id
_entity_poly.type
_entity_poly.pdbx_seq_one_letter_code
_entity_poly.pdbx_strand_id
1 'polypeptide(L)'
;MKSWDTGRVQNKLIRQLERQERRQAFQRDRFFKFKLTEIHSRLSQALLMKKIVETDNPSAMSDALLKGLKKALNSTEFDFKYFIAPIRDLVPRPNPYSLYMTQYIMEVLIDDPSVIDVYGTDKDIYSVVNEVISHINIQFQRAEEEIEHQLASNKSLSPGSREYDIAMDQLIKKAFGEPQKNTP
;
A
#
# COMPACT_ATOMS: atom_id res chain seq x y z
N MET A 1 -6.26 38.89 31.92
CA MET A 1 -6.05 38.42 30.54
C MET A 1 -6.05 36.90 30.57
N LYS A 2 -7.06 36.26 29.96
CA LYS A 2 -7.32 34.82 30.09
C LYS A 2 -6.50 34.07 29.01
N SER A 3 -5.31 33.56 29.35
CA SER A 3 -4.49 32.72 28.43
C SER A 3 -5.00 31.28 28.47
N TRP A 4 -6.02 30.99 27.65
CA TRP A 4 -6.66 29.67 27.62
C TRP A 4 -5.83 28.73 26.78
N ASP A 5 -5.31 27.67 27.41
CA ASP A 5 -5.30 26.26 26.96
C ASP A 5 -4.86 25.90 25.52
N THR A 6 -4.38 26.85 24.72
CA THR A 6 -4.05 26.69 23.29
C THR A 6 -2.95 25.65 23.09
N GLY A 7 -1.94 25.64 23.96
CA GLY A 7 -0.89 24.63 23.93
C GLY A 7 -1.39 23.21 24.27
N ARG A 8 -2.36 23.07 25.20
CA ARG A 8 -2.91 21.75 25.55
C ARG A 8 -3.84 21.22 24.46
N VAL A 9 -4.68 22.10 23.90
CA VAL A 9 -5.56 21.76 22.76
C VAL A 9 -4.72 21.40 21.54
N GLN A 10 -3.69 22.19 21.20
CA GLN A 10 -2.76 21.92 20.11
C GLN A 10 -2.03 20.59 20.30
N ASN A 11 -1.47 20.33 21.47
CA ASN A 11 -0.78 19.06 21.75
C ASN A 11 -1.73 17.85 21.69
N LYS A 12 -2.99 18.01 22.10
CA LYS A 12 -4.01 16.96 21.97
C LYS A 12 -4.32 16.67 20.50
N LEU A 13 -4.48 17.72 19.68
CA LEU A 13 -4.71 17.60 18.24
C LEU A 13 -3.53 16.93 17.53
N ILE A 14 -2.30 17.36 17.82
CA ILE A 14 -1.07 16.75 17.27
C ILE A 14 -1.04 15.26 17.59
N ARG A 15 -1.27 14.87 18.86
CA ARG A 15 -1.29 13.46 19.26
C ARG A 15 -2.39 12.65 18.55
N GLN A 16 -3.54 13.26 18.26
CA GLN A 16 -4.61 12.59 17.52
C GLN A 16 -4.22 12.37 16.06
N LEU A 17 -3.62 13.36 15.42
CA LEU A 17 -3.12 13.27 14.04
C LEU A 17 -2.03 12.21 13.92
N GLU A 18 -1.03 12.22 14.81
CA GLU A 18 0.04 11.22 14.82
C GLU A 18 -0.51 9.79 14.98
N ARG A 19 -1.51 9.61 15.86
CA ARG A 19 -2.17 8.31 16.04
C ARG A 19 -2.91 7.87 14.78
N GLN A 20 -3.58 8.79 14.12
CA GLN A 20 -4.30 8.50 12.87
C GLN A 20 -3.33 8.12 11.75
N GLU A 21 -2.23 8.87 11.58
CA GLU A 21 -1.20 8.56 10.58
C GLU A 21 -0.55 7.20 10.81
N ARG A 22 -0.18 6.89 12.06
CA ARG A 22 0.39 5.57 12.40
C ARG A 22 -0.57 4.43 12.12
N ARG A 23 -1.86 4.60 12.42
CA ARG A 23 -2.89 3.60 12.10
C ARG A 23 -3.03 3.40 10.59
N GLN A 24 -3.06 4.48 9.82
CA GLN A 24 -3.14 4.40 8.36
C GLN A 24 -1.90 3.74 7.77
N ALA A 25 -0.71 4.07 8.27
CA ALA A 25 0.53 3.44 7.83
C ALA A 25 0.53 1.93 8.12
N PHE A 26 0.09 1.53 9.32
CA PHE A 26 -0.03 0.13 9.72
C PHE A 26 -1.03 -0.64 8.84
N GLN A 27 -2.22 -0.10 8.63
CA GLN A 27 -3.23 -0.69 7.75
C GLN A 27 -2.72 -0.86 6.32
N ARG A 28 -2.02 0.16 5.81
CA ARG A 28 -1.47 0.15 4.45
C ARG A 28 -0.35 -0.87 4.28
N ASP A 29 0.57 -0.97 5.25
CA ASP A 29 1.62 -1.99 5.27
C ASP A 29 1.03 -3.40 5.32
N ARG A 30 0.04 -3.60 6.19
CA ARG A 30 -0.69 -4.87 6.29
C ARG A 30 -1.35 -5.25 4.97
N PHE A 31 -2.13 -4.33 4.39
CA PHE A 31 -2.76 -4.51 3.08
C PHE A 31 -1.74 -4.96 2.03
N PHE A 32 -0.60 -4.26 1.94
CA PHE A 32 0.43 -4.56 0.95
C PHE A 32 1.05 -5.95 1.17
N LYS A 33 1.27 -6.37 2.42
CA LYS A 33 1.79 -7.70 2.77
C LYS A 33 0.88 -8.84 2.37
N PHE A 34 -0.44 -8.72 2.60
CA PHE A 34 -1.39 -9.77 2.24
C PHE A 34 -1.69 -9.78 0.74
N LYS A 35 -1.65 -8.61 0.09
CA LYS A 35 -2.09 -8.45 -1.30
C LYS A 35 -0.97 -8.33 -2.32
N LEU A 36 0.30 -8.43 -1.91
CA LEU A 36 1.46 -8.27 -2.80
C LEU A 36 1.35 -9.07 -4.09
N THR A 37 1.00 -10.36 -4.00
CA THR A 37 0.90 -11.25 -5.17
C THR A 37 -0.25 -10.85 -6.11
N GLU A 38 -1.39 -10.45 -5.54
CA GLU A 38 -2.54 -9.97 -6.31
C GLU A 38 -2.24 -8.62 -6.98
N ILE A 39 -1.60 -7.70 -6.25
CA ILE A 39 -1.12 -6.41 -6.76
C ILE A 39 -0.13 -6.64 -7.90
N HIS A 40 0.85 -7.52 -7.70
CA HIS A 40 1.85 -7.87 -8.70
C HIS A 40 1.20 -8.36 -9.99
N SER A 41 0.37 -9.41 -9.92
CA SER A 41 -0.28 -9.98 -11.10
C SER A 41 -1.15 -8.96 -11.84
N ARG A 42 -2.00 -8.22 -11.12
CA ARG A 42 -2.91 -7.24 -11.73
C ARG A 42 -2.18 -6.02 -12.28
N LEU A 43 -1.13 -5.56 -11.60
CA LEU A 43 -0.35 -4.43 -12.06
C LEU A 43 0.45 -4.76 -13.32
N SER A 44 1.15 -5.91 -13.36
CA SER A 44 1.85 -6.37 -14.56
C SER A 44 0.90 -6.44 -15.77
N GLN A 45 -0.30 -7.01 -15.57
CA GLN A 45 -1.31 -7.07 -16.62
C GLN A 45 -1.81 -5.68 -17.04
N ALA A 46 -2.11 -4.81 -16.08
CA ALA A 46 -2.65 -3.48 -16.37
C ALA A 46 -1.67 -2.61 -17.17
N LEU A 47 -0.37 -2.66 -16.84
CA LEU A 47 0.67 -1.90 -17.52
C LEU A 47 0.81 -2.32 -19.00
N LEU A 48 0.71 -3.62 -19.29
CA LEU A 48 0.73 -4.14 -20.66
C LEU A 48 -0.56 -3.79 -21.41
N MET A 49 -1.72 -4.08 -20.82
CA MET A 49 -3.02 -3.90 -21.49
C MET A 49 -3.31 -2.43 -21.80
N LYS A 50 -2.91 -1.52 -20.91
CA LYS A 50 -3.06 -0.07 -21.11
C LYS A 50 -1.91 0.55 -21.89
N LYS A 51 -0.96 -0.26 -22.38
CA LYS A 51 0.22 0.17 -23.12
C LYS A 51 1.05 1.23 -22.40
N ILE A 52 1.15 1.13 -21.07
CA ILE A 52 2.07 1.94 -20.26
C ILE A 52 3.49 1.42 -20.43
N VAL A 53 3.67 0.10 -20.58
CA VAL A 53 4.98 -0.51 -20.79
C VAL A 53 4.94 -1.35 -22.06
N GLU A 54 5.91 -1.15 -22.94
CA GLU A 54 6.18 -2.01 -24.08
C GLU A 54 7.38 -2.91 -23.79
N THR A 55 7.25 -4.20 -24.12
CA THR A 55 8.23 -5.24 -23.81
C THR A 55 8.06 -6.42 -24.76
N ASP A 56 9.17 -7.04 -25.16
CA ASP A 56 9.19 -8.32 -25.88
C ASP A 56 9.32 -9.53 -24.92
N ASN A 57 9.52 -9.28 -23.62
CA ASN A 57 9.64 -10.29 -22.58
C ASN A 57 8.76 -9.96 -21.35
N PRO A 58 7.43 -10.20 -21.45
CA PRO A 58 6.48 -9.93 -20.37
C PRO A 58 6.80 -10.62 -19.04
N SER A 59 7.43 -11.79 -19.08
CA SER A 59 7.80 -12.52 -17.86
C SER A 59 8.91 -11.79 -17.10
N ALA A 60 9.97 -11.37 -17.80
CA ALA A 60 11.07 -10.64 -17.18
C ALA A 60 10.63 -9.26 -16.65
N MET A 61 9.78 -8.55 -17.40
CA MET A 61 9.18 -7.28 -16.95
C MET A 61 8.34 -7.49 -15.68
N SER A 62 7.54 -8.57 -15.64
CA SER A 62 6.76 -8.93 -14.45
C SER A 62 7.67 -9.21 -13.24
N ASP A 63 8.79 -9.91 -13.42
CA ASP A 63 9.76 -10.14 -12.34
C ASP A 63 10.43 -8.85 -11.87
N ALA A 64 10.73 -7.92 -12.79
CA ALA A 64 11.26 -6.60 -12.47
C ALA A 64 10.26 -5.76 -11.65
N LEU A 65 8.97 -5.83 -11.97
CA LEU A 65 7.91 -5.21 -11.17
C LEU A 65 7.80 -5.82 -9.77
N LEU A 66 7.89 -7.15 -9.65
CA LEU A 66 7.88 -7.81 -8.34
C LEU A 66 9.05 -7.35 -7.46
N LYS A 67 10.24 -7.15 -8.04
CA LYS A 67 11.39 -6.57 -7.32
C LYS A 67 11.05 -5.16 -6.81
N GLY A 68 10.42 -4.32 -7.62
CA GLY A 68 9.97 -2.98 -7.21
C GLY A 68 8.97 -3.02 -6.05
N LEU A 69 7.96 -3.89 -6.13
CA LEU A 69 6.97 -4.07 -5.06
C LEU A 69 7.60 -4.57 -3.75
N LYS A 70 8.55 -5.50 -3.83
CA LYS A 70 9.31 -5.97 -2.65
C LYS A 70 10.21 -4.89 -2.07
N LYS A 71 10.86 -4.07 -2.91
CA LYS A 71 11.63 -2.90 -2.45
C LYS A 71 10.74 -1.91 -1.73
N ALA A 72 9.55 -1.60 -2.26
CA ALA A 72 8.58 -0.73 -1.61
C ALA A 72 8.18 -1.24 -0.21
N LEU A 73 7.97 -2.55 -0.08
CA LEU A 73 7.60 -3.19 1.19
C LEU A 73 8.73 -3.20 2.22
N ASN A 74 9.97 -3.40 1.77
CA ASN A 74 11.15 -3.56 2.62
C ASN A 74 11.91 -2.25 2.89
N SER A 75 11.53 -1.15 2.23
CA SER A 75 12.19 0.15 2.41
C SER A 75 12.00 0.68 3.84
N THR A 76 13.03 1.32 4.37
CA THR A 76 12.87 2.11 5.60
C THR A 76 11.91 3.28 5.33
N GLU A 77 11.31 3.85 6.37
CA GLU A 77 10.45 5.02 6.22
C GLU A 77 11.17 6.19 5.53
N PHE A 78 12.46 6.38 5.84
CA PHE A 78 13.30 7.40 5.23
C PHE A 78 13.53 7.12 3.75
N ASP A 79 13.99 5.92 3.40
CA ASP A 79 14.28 5.54 2.01
C ASP A 79 13.02 5.61 1.14
N PHE A 80 11.89 5.15 1.68
CA PHE A 80 10.60 5.20 1.00
C PHE A 80 10.19 6.65 0.70
N LYS A 81 10.26 7.54 1.71
CA LYS A 81 9.92 8.96 1.56
C LYS A 81 10.88 9.69 0.64
N TYR A 82 12.18 9.37 0.69
CA TYR A 82 13.20 9.94 -0.16
C TYR A 82 12.97 9.54 -1.63
N PHE A 83 12.69 8.26 -1.88
CA PHE A 83 12.44 7.74 -3.22
C PHE A 83 11.24 8.43 -3.90
N ILE A 84 10.13 8.64 -3.18
CA ILE A 84 8.94 9.30 -3.74
C ILE A 84 8.99 10.83 -3.69
N ALA A 85 10.02 11.42 -3.08
CA ALA A 85 10.10 12.87 -2.89
C ALA A 85 9.94 13.69 -4.19
N PRO A 86 10.50 13.27 -5.35
CA PRO A 86 10.37 14.02 -6.60
C PRO A 86 8.92 14.20 -7.08
N ILE A 87 8.05 13.21 -6.82
CA ILE A 87 6.66 13.18 -7.30
C ILE A 87 5.63 13.25 -6.17
N ARG A 88 6.03 13.64 -4.96
CA ARG A 88 5.17 13.63 -3.77
C ARG A 88 3.91 14.50 -3.90
N ASP A 89 3.97 15.51 -4.76
CA ASP A 89 2.91 16.50 -5.01
C ASP A 89 2.21 16.26 -6.36
N LEU A 90 2.39 15.09 -6.98
CA LEU A 90 1.85 14.74 -8.31
C LEU A 90 0.33 14.86 -8.40
N VAL A 91 -0.38 14.44 -7.34
CA VAL A 91 -1.83 14.57 -7.20
C VAL A 91 -2.21 14.96 -5.75
N PRO A 92 -3.39 15.54 -5.51
CA PRO A 92 -3.87 15.78 -4.15
C PRO A 92 -4.06 14.46 -3.38
N ARG A 93 -3.48 14.38 -2.17
CA ARG A 93 -3.59 13.21 -1.26
C ARG A 93 -3.24 11.88 -1.95
N PRO A 94 -2.00 11.73 -2.43
CA PRO A 94 -1.60 10.56 -3.19
C PRO A 94 -1.51 9.31 -2.29
N ASN A 95 -1.72 8.13 -2.89
CA ASN A 95 -1.39 6.86 -2.24
C ASN A 95 0.14 6.66 -2.28
N PRO A 96 0.82 6.53 -1.12
CA PRO A 96 2.28 6.46 -1.10
C PRO A 96 2.87 5.25 -1.85
N TYR A 97 2.22 4.09 -1.83
CA TYR A 97 2.68 2.93 -2.61
C TYR A 97 2.44 3.11 -4.11
N SER A 98 1.37 3.80 -4.49
CA SER A 98 1.15 4.14 -5.89
C SER A 98 2.18 5.14 -6.39
N LEU A 99 2.56 6.14 -5.58
CA LEU A 99 3.71 7.00 -5.90
C LEU A 99 4.99 6.19 -6.03
N TYR A 100 5.29 5.32 -5.06
CA TYR A 100 6.50 4.50 -5.11
C TYR A 100 6.58 3.70 -6.40
N MET A 101 5.50 3.01 -6.77
CA MET A 101 5.49 2.23 -8.00
C MET A 101 5.51 3.10 -9.26
N THR A 102 4.93 4.31 -9.24
CA THR A 102 5.05 5.26 -10.34
C THR A 102 6.51 5.68 -10.54
N GLN A 103 7.19 6.09 -9.46
CA GLN A 103 8.62 6.44 -9.51
C GLN A 103 9.48 5.25 -9.93
N TYR A 104 9.18 4.05 -9.42
CA TYR A 104 9.89 2.83 -9.81
C TYR A 104 9.75 2.56 -11.31
N ILE A 105 8.56 2.74 -11.88
CA ILE A 105 8.35 2.55 -13.31
C ILE A 105 9.16 3.56 -14.12
N MET A 106 9.14 4.84 -13.73
CA MET A 106 9.78 5.93 -14.48
C MET A 106 11.31 5.98 -14.35
N GLU A 107 11.88 5.51 -13.25
CA GLU A 107 13.32 5.65 -12.96
C GLU A 107 14.10 4.34 -12.97
N VAL A 108 13.41 3.20 -12.85
CA VAL A 108 14.06 1.90 -12.68
C VAL A 108 13.59 0.91 -13.73
N LEU A 109 12.29 0.79 -13.93
CA LEU A 109 11.74 -0.16 -14.89
C LEU A 109 12.03 0.27 -16.33
N ILE A 110 12.03 1.58 -16.62
CA ILE A 110 12.34 2.11 -17.96
C ILE A 110 13.72 1.69 -18.47
N ASP A 111 14.68 1.48 -17.57
CA ASP A 111 16.04 1.05 -17.88
C ASP A 111 16.24 -0.48 -17.77
N ASP A 112 15.18 -1.24 -17.46
CA ASP A 112 15.28 -2.70 -17.41
C ASP A 112 15.46 -3.27 -18.84
N PRO A 113 16.42 -4.19 -19.08
CA PRO A 113 16.66 -4.71 -20.43
C PRO A 113 15.47 -5.43 -21.07
N SER A 114 14.48 -5.84 -20.29
CA SER A 114 13.24 -6.43 -20.80
C SER A 114 12.22 -5.39 -21.27
N VAL A 115 12.44 -4.09 -21.02
CA VAL A 115 11.53 -3.00 -21.37
C VAL A 115 12.04 -2.29 -22.63
N ILE A 116 11.17 -2.16 -23.60
CA ILE A 116 11.43 -1.43 -24.84
C ILE A 116 11.20 0.06 -24.62
N ASP A 117 10.06 0.41 -24.00
CA ASP A 117 9.69 1.80 -23.73
C ASP A 117 8.60 1.89 -22.63
N VAL A 118 8.48 3.08 -22.03
CA VAL A 118 7.43 3.43 -21.06
C VAL A 118 6.66 4.64 -21.57
N TYR A 119 5.34 4.49 -21.70
CA TYR A 119 4.44 5.51 -22.26
C TYR A 119 3.52 6.14 -21.22
N GLY A 120 3.15 7.39 -21.49
CA GLY A 120 2.24 8.19 -20.67
C GLY A 120 2.97 9.21 -19.82
N THR A 121 2.22 10.17 -19.27
CA THR A 121 2.75 11.10 -18.26
C THR A 121 2.83 10.45 -16.89
N ASP A 122 3.57 11.03 -15.96
CA ASP A 122 3.62 10.61 -14.56
C ASP A 122 2.22 10.43 -13.96
N LYS A 123 1.28 11.31 -14.34
CA LYS A 123 -0.12 11.26 -13.91
C LYS A 123 -0.87 10.08 -14.52
N ASP A 124 -0.61 9.73 -15.77
CA ASP A 124 -1.23 8.59 -16.44
C ASP A 124 -0.75 7.28 -15.81
N ILE A 125 0.57 7.14 -15.61
CA ILE A 125 1.19 5.99 -14.94
C ILE A 125 0.62 5.86 -13.52
N TYR A 126 0.63 6.95 -12.74
CA TYR A 126 0.06 6.98 -11.40
C TYR A 126 -1.40 6.57 -11.39
N SER A 127 -2.21 7.06 -12.33
CA SER A 127 -3.64 6.74 -12.42
C SER A 127 -3.86 5.23 -12.59
N VAL A 128 -3.11 4.59 -13.50
CA VAL A 128 -3.18 3.14 -13.72
C VAL A 128 -2.76 2.35 -12.49
N VAL A 129 -1.63 2.72 -11.90
CA VAL A 129 -1.11 2.07 -10.68
C VAL A 129 -2.08 2.22 -9.51
N ASN A 130 -2.59 3.43 -9.30
CA ASN A 130 -3.49 3.75 -8.20
C ASN A 130 -4.86 3.08 -8.37
N GLU A 131 -5.37 2.94 -9.60
CA GLU A 131 -6.61 2.21 -9.87
C GLU A 131 -6.51 0.75 -9.43
N VAL A 132 -5.43 0.05 -9.81
CA VAL A 132 -5.19 -1.34 -9.42
C VAL A 132 -5.11 -1.47 -7.90
N ILE A 133 -4.27 -0.66 -7.26
CA ILE A 133 -4.07 -0.70 -5.80
C ILE A 133 -5.36 -0.37 -5.06
N SER A 134 -6.09 0.67 -5.48
CA SER A 134 -7.33 1.10 -4.82
C SER A 134 -8.42 0.05 -4.94
N HIS A 135 -8.57 -0.58 -6.12
CA HIS A 135 -9.56 -1.62 -6.31
C HIS A 135 -9.31 -2.82 -5.40
N ILE A 136 -8.06 -3.28 -5.28
CA ILE A 136 -7.71 -4.40 -4.39
C ILE A 136 -7.89 -3.99 -2.93
N ASN A 137 -7.52 -2.75 -2.57
CA ASN A 137 -7.68 -2.24 -1.21
C ASN A 137 -9.14 -2.16 -0.77
N ILE A 138 -10.06 -1.76 -1.65
CA ILE A 138 -11.50 -1.74 -1.34
C ILE A 138 -12.00 -3.14 -1.00
N GLN A 139 -11.60 -4.17 -1.76
CA GLN A 139 -12.01 -5.55 -1.46
C GLN A 139 -11.39 -6.06 -0.16
N PHE A 140 -10.12 -5.71 0.10
CA PHE A 140 -9.45 -6.05 1.35
C PHE A 140 -10.14 -5.42 2.56
N GLN A 141 -10.47 -4.14 2.50
CA GLN A 141 -11.17 -3.41 3.57
C GLN A 141 -12.55 -4.00 3.86
N ARG A 142 -13.34 -4.31 2.83
CA ARG A 142 -14.64 -4.96 3.00
C ARG A 142 -14.53 -6.29 3.73
N ALA A 143 -13.55 -7.12 3.35
CA ALA A 143 -13.33 -8.39 4.01
C ALA A 143 -12.81 -8.23 5.46
N GLU A 144 -11.99 -7.22 5.75
CA GLU A 144 -11.61 -6.89 7.14
C GLU A 144 -12.84 -6.45 7.97
N GLU A 145 -13.70 -5.58 7.42
CA GLU A 145 -14.93 -5.12 8.08
C GLU A 145 -15.88 -6.29 8.38
N GLU A 146 -16.04 -7.24 7.45
CA GLU A 146 -16.84 -8.45 7.67
C GLU A 146 -16.28 -9.31 8.81
N ILE A 147 -14.96 -9.46 8.89
CA ILE A 147 -14.29 -10.20 9.98
C ILE A 147 -14.51 -9.50 11.31
N GLU A 148 -14.36 -8.17 11.36
CA GLU A 148 -14.62 -7.37 12.57
C GLU A 148 -16.07 -7.51 13.03
N HIS A 149 -17.04 -7.47 12.11
CA HIS A 149 -18.45 -7.68 12.42
C HIS A 149 -18.73 -9.08 12.98
N GLN A 150 -18.10 -10.12 12.43
CA GLN A 150 -18.22 -11.50 12.94
C GLN A 150 -17.68 -11.62 14.37
N LEU A 151 -16.54 -10.98 14.66
CA LEU A 151 -15.95 -11.00 16.00
C LEU A 151 -16.74 -10.18 17.01
N ALA A 152 -17.21 -8.99 16.63
CA ALA A 152 -18.02 -8.13 17.50
C ALA A 152 -19.36 -8.79 17.89
N SER A 153 -19.90 -9.65 17.02
CA SER A 153 -21.10 -10.44 17.31
C SER A 153 -20.87 -11.53 18.35
N ASN A 154 -19.61 -11.93 18.58
CA ASN A 154 -19.25 -12.96 19.54
C ASN A 154 -18.99 -12.34 20.94
N LYS A 155 -20.02 -12.39 21.80
CA LYS A 155 -19.97 -11.84 23.17
C LYS A 155 -18.90 -12.45 24.08
N SER A 156 -18.31 -13.60 23.71
CA SER A 156 -17.26 -14.25 24.51
C SER A 156 -15.86 -13.69 24.26
N LEU A 157 -15.67 -12.89 23.20
CA LEU A 157 -14.40 -12.26 22.85
C LEU A 157 -14.49 -10.75 23.10
N SER A 158 -13.67 -10.22 23.99
CA SER A 158 -13.60 -8.78 24.25
C SER A 158 -12.59 -8.13 23.31
N PRO A 159 -12.94 -7.05 22.57
CA PRO A 159 -11.98 -6.31 21.76
C PRO A 159 -10.75 -5.90 22.59
N GLY A 160 -9.56 -6.16 22.04
CA GLY A 160 -8.28 -5.90 22.70
C GLY A 160 -7.86 -6.95 23.75
N SER A 161 -8.61 -8.03 23.92
CA SER A 161 -8.12 -9.22 24.65
C SER A 161 -7.17 -10.02 23.77
N ARG A 162 -6.28 -10.79 24.40
CA ARG A 162 -5.34 -11.66 23.67
C ARG A 162 -6.08 -12.69 22.80
N GLU A 163 -7.18 -13.23 23.30
CA GLU A 163 -8.02 -14.20 22.60
C GLU A 163 -8.70 -13.57 21.38
N TYR A 164 -9.16 -12.32 21.49
CA TYR A 164 -9.70 -11.55 20.39
C TYR A 164 -8.64 -11.33 19.30
N ASP A 165 -7.44 -10.91 19.69
CA ASP A 165 -6.35 -10.66 18.75
C ASP A 165 -5.92 -11.94 18.01
N ILE A 166 -5.88 -13.09 18.71
CA ILE A 166 -5.60 -14.40 18.10
C ILE A 166 -6.70 -14.80 17.12
N ALA A 167 -7.96 -14.67 17.51
CA ALA A 167 -9.09 -15.01 16.64
C ALA A 167 -9.12 -14.12 15.38
N MET A 168 -8.85 -12.82 15.55
CA MET A 168 -8.72 -11.85 14.47
C MET A 168 -7.61 -12.23 13.49
N ASP A 169 -6.41 -12.55 13.98
CA ASP A 169 -5.29 -12.99 13.13
C ASP A 169 -5.61 -14.29 12.38
N GLN A 170 -6.27 -15.25 13.03
CA GLN A 170 -6.69 -16.51 12.40
C GLN A 170 -7.72 -16.29 11.29
N LEU A 171 -8.74 -15.46 11.52
CA LEU A 171 -9.76 -15.17 10.51
C LEU A 171 -9.16 -14.44 9.30
N ILE A 172 -8.23 -13.51 9.55
CA ILE A 172 -7.55 -12.76 8.50
C ILE A 172 -6.64 -13.67 7.67
N LYS A 173 -5.88 -14.55 8.31
CA LYS A 173 -5.09 -15.58 7.60
C LYS A 173 -5.96 -16.57 6.83
N LYS A 174 -7.12 -16.93 7.38
CA LYS A 174 -8.09 -17.79 6.68
C LYS A 174 -8.67 -17.09 5.44
N ALA A 175 -8.93 -15.78 5.52
CA ALA A 175 -9.51 -15.00 4.43
C ALA A 175 -8.50 -14.66 3.32
N PHE A 176 -7.25 -14.33 3.69
CA PHE A 176 -6.26 -13.79 2.76
C PHE A 176 -5.02 -14.66 2.55
N GLY A 177 -4.88 -15.77 3.29
CA GLY A 177 -3.66 -16.58 3.32
C GLY A 177 -2.59 -16.01 4.24
N GLU A 178 -1.34 -16.45 4.06
CA GLU A 178 -0.21 -15.94 4.85
C GLU A 178 0.29 -14.60 4.30
N PRO A 179 0.62 -13.62 5.18
CA PRO A 179 1.24 -12.38 4.72
C PRO A 179 2.63 -12.65 4.18
N GLN A 180 3.04 -11.88 3.17
CA GLN A 180 4.40 -11.94 2.66
C GLN A 180 5.40 -11.59 3.77
N LYS A 181 6.42 -12.43 3.92
CA LYS A 181 7.50 -12.21 4.88
C LYS A 181 8.45 -11.15 4.33
N ASN A 182 8.82 -10.19 5.16
CA ASN A 182 9.97 -9.33 4.89
C ASN A 182 11.20 -10.23 4.84
N THR A 183 11.64 -10.57 3.64
CA THR A 183 12.92 -11.24 3.44
C THR A 183 13.97 -10.13 3.44
N PRO A 184 14.95 -10.15 4.35
CA PRO A 184 16.03 -9.16 4.37
C PRO A 184 16.85 -9.20 3.07
#